data_AF-A0A965PKV5-F1
#
_entry.id   AF-A0A965PKV5-F1
#
_cell.length_a   1.000
_cell.length_b   1.000
_cell.length_c   1.000
_cell.angle_alpha   90.00
_cell.angle_beta   90.00
_cell.angle_gamma   90.00
#
_symmetry.space_group_name_H-M   'P 1'
#
loop_
_entity.id
_entity.type
_entity.pdbx_description
1 polymer ?
#
loop_
_entity_poly.entity_id
_entity_poly.type
_entity_poly.pdbx_seq_one_letter_code
_entity_poly.pdbx_strand_id
1 'polypeptide(L)'
;MIVSERDIDFFAKKLALSPEKTFLLIQDPDCLPEILNKVTEENIDGIVDISFPVFAELTIIKYSKNLNYSFEEKEYISEAIGLKFHDLIEYPLQNKYFFQLEQNEDTAKSITVFLGFFYKNLAKLRRSYPSENIYYNIAKNGFKNSDKEEISYHLKDWIKVLRIINNEVWF
;
A
#
# COMPACT_ATOMS: atom_id res chain seq x y z
N MET A 1 -9.60 7.83 -3.53
CA MET A 1 -8.43 8.58 -3.00
C MET A 1 -8.83 9.91 -2.31
N ILE A 2 -8.37 10.16 -1.06
CA ILE A 2 -8.50 11.49 -0.42
C ILE A 2 -7.27 12.33 -0.81
N VAL A 3 -7.49 13.53 -1.33
CA VAL A 3 -6.43 14.42 -1.83
C VAL A 3 -6.44 15.77 -1.12
N SER A 4 -5.24 16.27 -0.80
CA SER A 4 -5.02 17.62 -0.29
C SER A 4 -4.80 18.62 -1.43
N GLU A 5 -4.87 19.92 -1.15
CA GLU A 5 -4.54 20.97 -2.14
C GLU A 5 -3.16 20.78 -2.75
N ARG A 6 -2.17 20.33 -1.96
CA ARG A 6 -0.81 20.08 -2.45
C ARG A 6 -0.75 18.90 -3.42
N ASP A 7 -1.58 17.88 -3.20
CA ASP A 7 -1.70 16.75 -4.12
C ASP A 7 -2.30 17.21 -5.45
N ILE A 8 -3.33 18.06 -5.40
CA ILE A 8 -3.94 18.65 -6.58
C ILE A 8 -2.90 19.47 -7.37
N ASP A 9 -2.12 20.31 -6.69
CA ASP A 9 -1.06 21.11 -7.32
C ASP A 9 0.02 20.22 -7.95
N PHE A 10 0.39 19.12 -7.31
CA PHE A 10 1.32 18.14 -7.86
C PHE A 10 0.78 17.53 -9.16
N PHE A 11 -0.45 17.02 -9.14
CA PHE A 11 -1.09 16.46 -10.34
C PHE A 11 -1.25 17.53 -11.43
N ALA A 12 -1.63 18.75 -11.08
CA ALA A 12 -1.82 19.84 -12.03
C ALA A 12 -0.52 20.17 -12.76
N LYS A 13 0.60 20.24 -12.04
CA LYS A 13 1.94 20.42 -12.62
C LYS A 13 2.32 19.27 -13.55
N LYS A 14 2.10 18.02 -13.12
CA LYS A 14 2.43 16.82 -13.91
C LYS A 14 1.59 16.69 -15.19
N LEU A 15 0.32 17.07 -15.11
CA LEU A 15 -0.61 16.97 -16.24
C LEU A 15 -0.62 18.22 -17.12
N ALA A 16 0.09 19.28 -16.73
CA ALA A 16 0.03 20.61 -17.35
C ALA A 16 -1.41 21.15 -17.46
N LEU A 17 -2.18 20.99 -16.38
CA LEU A 17 -3.57 21.44 -16.24
C LEU A 17 -3.71 22.49 -15.13
N SER A 18 -4.86 23.16 -15.08
CA SER A 18 -5.19 24.01 -13.93
C SER A 18 -5.58 23.14 -12.72
N PRO A 19 -5.38 23.62 -11.47
CA PRO A 19 -5.80 22.90 -10.27
C PRO A 19 -7.28 22.51 -10.28
N GLU A 20 -8.16 23.38 -10.77
CA GLU A 20 -9.61 23.13 -10.80
C GLU A 20 -9.98 21.99 -11.75
N LYS A 21 -9.38 21.98 -12.95
CA LYS A 21 -9.58 20.89 -13.93
C LYS A 21 -8.99 19.58 -13.40
N THR A 22 -7.83 19.66 -12.77
CA THR A 22 -7.16 18.50 -12.18
C THR A 22 -8.02 17.90 -11.07
N PHE A 23 -8.55 18.73 -10.18
CA PHE A 23 -9.45 18.29 -9.12
C PHE A 23 -10.66 17.54 -9.66
N LEU A 24 -11.31 18.03 -10.73
CA LEU A 24 -12.45 17.33 -11.32
C LEU A 24 -12.05 15.97 -11.90
N LEU A 25 -10.91 15.89 -12.58
CA LEU A 25 -10.43 14.67 -13.24
C LEU A 25 -9.99 13.58 -12.27
N ILE A 26 -9.32 13.94 -11.17
CA ILE A 26 -8.88 12.95 -10.16
C ILE A 26 -10.03 12.43 -9.29
N GLN A 27 -11.17 13.14 -9.27
CA GLN A 27 -12.39 12.69 -8.58
C GLN A 27 -13.26 11.80 -9.49
N ASP A 28 -12.97 11.75 -10.79
CA ASP A 28 -13.68 10.93 -11.75
C ASP A 28 -13.07 9.50 -11.76
N PRO A 29 -13.82 8.47 -11.33
CA PRO A 29 -13.32 7.10 -11.25
C PRO A 29 -12.95 6.52 -12.61
N ASP A 30 -13.54 7.00 -13.71
CA ASP A 30 -13.22 6.52 -15.05
C ASP A 30 -11.90 7.10 -15.57
N CYS A 31 -11.54 8.30 -15.11
CA CYS A 31 -10.33 9.01 -15.54
C CYS A 31 -9.13 8.73 -14.62
N LEU A 32 -9.38 8.48 -13.32
CA LEU A 32 -8.34 8.31 -12.31
C LEU A 32 -7.29 7.23 -12.67
N PRO A 33 -7.66 6.03 -13.17
CA PRO A 33 -6.67 5.01 -13.53
C PRO A 33 -5.69 5.48 -14.61
N GLU A 34 -6.17 6.18 -15.64
CA GLU A 34 -5.34 6.67 -16.74
C GLU A 34 -4.37 7.75 -16.23
N ILE A 35 -4.86 8.65 -15.38
CA ILE A 35 -4.07 9.72 -14.78
C ILE A 35 -2.94 9.13 -13.93
N LEU A 36 -3.25 8.20 -13.03
CA LEU A 36 -2.25 7.62 -12.14
C LEU A 36 -1.20 6.84 -12.94
N ASN A 37 -1.62 6.02 -13.91
CA ASN A 37 -0.67 5.31 -14.77
C ASN A 37 0.28 6.29 -15.48
N LYS A 38 -0.26 7.34 -16.11
CA LYS A 38 0.54 8.37 -16.79
C LYS A 38 1.53 9.06 -15.86
N VAL A 39 1.11 9.43 -14.66
CA VAL A 39 1.96 10.11 -13.68
C VAL A 39 3.09 9.19 -13.19
N THR A 40 2.83 7.88 -13.10
CA THR A 40 3.81 6.89 -12.64
C THR A 40 4.83 6.45 -13.69
N GLU A 41 4.62 6.79 -14.98
CA GLU A 41 5.61 6.55 -16.03
C GLU A 41 6.85 7.42 -15.87
N GLU A 42 6.69 8.61 -15.28
CA GLU A 42 7.80 9.51 -14.96
C GLU A 42 8.51 9.09 -13.65
N ASN A 43 9.76 9.52 -13.47
CA ASN A 43 10.44 9.30 -12.20
C ASN A 43 9.69 9.97 -11.04
N ILE A 44 9.36 9.16 -10.04
CA ILE A 44 8.68 9.52 -8.78
C ILE A 44 9.74 9.86 -7.72
N ASP A 45 11.00 10.04 -8.12
CA ASP A 45 12.10 10.28 -7.18
C ASP A 45 11.97 11.69 -6.59
N GLY A 46 12.03 11.78 -5.25
CA GLY A 46 12.07 13.05 -4.54
C GLY A 46 10.73 13.78 -4.44
N ILE A 47 9.57 13.10 -4.49
CA ILE A 47 8.30 13.75 -4.21
C ILE A 47 8.15 14.05 -2.72
N VAL A 48 8.69 15.20 -2.31
CA VAL A 48 8.57 15.74 -0.94
C VAL A 48 7.22 16.45 -0.72
N ASP A 49 6.50 16.77 -1.80
CA ASP A 49 5.36 17.70 -1.77
C ASP A 49 3.96 17.06 -1.83
N ILE A 50 3.84 15.73 -1.77
CA ILE A 50 2.54 15.04 -1.75
C ILE A 50 2.23 14.37 -0.42
N SER A 51 0.96 14.12 -0.16
CA SER A 51 0.50 13.36 0.98
C SER A 51 0.89 11.88 0.87
N PHE A 52 1.06 11.24 2.04
CA PHE A 52 1.45 9.84 2.11
C PHE A 52 0.47 8.88 1.39
N PRO A 53 -0.88 9.05 1.46
CA PRO A 53 -1.80 8.20 0.71
C PRO A 53 -1.60 8.27 -0.81
N VAL A 54 -1.44 9.47 -1.37
CA VAL A 54 -1.17 9.66 -2.80
C VAL A 54 0.16 9.06 -3.18
N PHE A 55 1.17 9.25 -2.34
CA PHE A 55 2.48 8.63 -2.53
C PHE A 55 2.39 7.10 -2.56
N ALA A 56 1.67 6.51 -1.61
CA ALA A 56 1.49 5.06 -1.53
C ALA A 56 0.78 4.52 -2.78
N GLU A 57 -0.26 5.21 -3.25
CA GLU A 57 -1.01 4.82 -4.45
C GLU A 57 -0.15 4.88 -5.72
N LEU A 58 0.58 5.97 -5.94
CA LEU A 58 1.49 6.11 -7.07
C LEU A 58 2.60 5.06 -7.06
N THR A 59 3.20 4.79 -5.89
CA THR A 59 4.24 3.76 -5.80
C THR A 59 3.68 2.36 -6.03
N ILE A 60 2.52 2.03 -5.48
CA ILE A 60 1.90 0.72 -5.72
C ILE A 60 1.60 0.53 -7.21
N ILE A 61 1.00 1.52 -7.87
CA ILE A 61 0.71 1.45 -9.30
C ILE A 61 2.00 1.26 -10.12
N LYS A 62 3.04 2.07 -9.84
CA LYS A 62 4.34 1.96 -10.53
C LYS A 62 4.96 0.56 -10.42
N TYR A 63 5.06 0.04 -9.20
CA TYR A 63 5.77 -1.22 -8.94
C TYR A 63 4.91 -2.47 -9.18
N SER A 64 3.59 -2.32 -9.31
CA SER A 64 2.67 -3.40 -9.69
C SER A 64 2.29 -3.39 -11.18
N LYS A 65 2.87 -2.51 -12.01
CA LYS A 65 2.50 -2.39 -13.43
C LYS A 65 2.56 -3.70 -14.23
N ASN A 66 3.46 -4.61 -13.85
CA ASN A 66 3.63 -5.91 -14.50
C ASN A 66 2.69 -6.99 -13.94
N LEU A 67 1.98 -6.69 -12.86
CA LEU A 67 0.94 -7.55 -12.31
C LEU A 67 -0.35 -7.27 -13.08
N ASN A 68 -0.93 -8.32 -13.67
CA ASN A 68 -2.20 -8.25 -14.39
C ASN A 68 -3.39 -8.29 -13.42
N TYR A 69 -3.35 -7.44 -12.40
CA TYR A 69 -4.36 -7.28 -11.36
C TYR A 69 -5.17 -6.01 -11.60
N SER A 70 -6.43 -6.03 -11.16
CA SER A 70 -7.38 -4.95 -11.40
C SER A 70 -6.96 -3.64 -10.72
N PHE A 71 -7.54 -2.53 -11.18
CA PHE A 71 -7.27 -1.23 -10.56
C PHE A 71 -7.82 -1.18 -9.14
N GLU A 72 -9.00 -1.76 -8.91
CA GLU A 72 -9.67 -1.83 -7.60
C GLU A 72 -8.82 -2.60 -6.58
N GLU A 73 -8.15 -3.68 -7.01
CA GLU A 73 -7.24 -4.43 -6.16
C GLU A 73 -5.99 -3.60 -5.81
N LYS A 74 -5.43 -2.85 -6.77
CA LYS A 74 -4.30 -1.93 -6.55
C LYS A 74 -4.68 -0.80 -5.60
N GLU A 75 -5.84 -0.18 -5.81
CA GLU A 75 -6.39 0.87 -4.96
C GLU A 75 -6.57 0.35 -3.52
N TYR A 76 -7.17 -0.83 -3.37
CA TYR A 76 -7.38 -1.46 -2.06
C TYR A 76 -6.06 -1.71 -1.30
N ILE A 77 -5.02 -2.19 -1.98
CA ILE A 77 -3.70 -2.37 -1.36
C ILE A 77 -3.09 -1.03 -0.98
N SER A 78 -3.22 -0.02 -1.84
CA SER A 78 -2.74 1.34 -1.58
C SER A 78 -3.42 1.96 -0.36
N GLU A 79 -4.74 1.80 -0.24
CA GLU A 79 -5.52 2.23 0.91
C GLU A 79 -5.07 1.53 2.19
N ALA A 80 -4.88 0.20 2.15
CA ALA A 80 -4.41 -0.57 3.30
C ALA A 80 -3.06 -0.05 3.82
N ILE A 81 -2.15 0.34 2.93
CA ILE A 81 -0.86 0.95 3.29
C ILE A 81 -1.06 2.34 3.87
N GLY A 82 -1.83 3.20 3.18
CA GLY A 82 -2.12 4.55 3.63
C GLY A 82 -2.69 4.60 5.05
N LEU A 83 -3.54 3.62 5.39
CA LEU A 83 -4.15 3.50 6.72
C LEU A 83 -3.22 2.88 7.78
N LYS A 84 -2.49 1.81 7.45
CA LYS A 84 -1.79 1.00 8.47
C LYS A 84 -0.30 1.32 8.62
N PHE A 85 0.32 2.00 7.67
CA PHE A 85 1.77 2.19 7.69
C PHE A 85 2.25 2.99 8.90
N HIS A 86 1.62 4.13 9.19
CA HIS A 86 2.01 4.98 10.33
C HIS A 86 1.78 4.29 11.68
N ASP A 87 0.65 3.58 11.85
CA ASP A 87 0.38 2.78 13.05
C ASP A 87 1.52 1.80 13.36
N LEU A 88 2.10 1.20 12.31
CA LEU A 88 3.16 0.20 12.42
C LEU A 88 4.56 0.79 12.61
N ILE A 89 4.75 2.07 12.28
CA ILE A 89 5.95 2.83 12.67
C ILE A 89 5.96 3.03 14.18
N GLU A 90 4.86 3.56 14.72
CA GLU A 90 4.75 3.92 16.14
C GLU A 90 4.63 2.68 17.04
N TYR A 91 3.83 1.71 16.61
CA TYR A 91 3.54 0.49 17.34
C TYR A 91 3.72 -0.72 16.43
N PRO A 92 4.97 -1.17 16.18
CA PRO A 92 5.21 -2.39 15.43
C PRO A 92 4.38 -3.54 16.01
N LEU A 93 3.86 -4.43 15.16
CA LEU A 93 3.07 -5.61 15.57
C LEU A 93 3.75 -6.47 16.65
N GLN A 94 5.04 -6.24 16.90
CA GLN A 94 5.85 -6.81 17.96
C GLN A 94 5.34 -6.54 19.38
N ASN A 95 4.50 -5.50 19.58
CA ASN A 95 3.96 -5.14 20.90
C ASN A 95 2.54 -5.66 21.17
N LYS A 96 1.79 -6.13 20.15
CA LYS A 96 0.48 -6.73 20.37
C LYS A 96 0.66 -8.21 20.69
N TYR A 97 0.54 -8.52 21.98
CA TYR A 97 0.54 -9.84 22.62
C TYR A 97 0.29 -11.01 21.65
N PHE A 98 1.32 -11.85 21.54
CA PHE A 98 1.60 -12.91 20.57
C PHE A 98 0.53 -13.95 20.21
N PHE A 99 -0.71 -13.91 20.74
CA PHE A 99 -1.59 -15.08 20.68
C PHE A 99 -3.05 -14.85 20.27
N GLN A 100 -3.49 -13.65 19.88
CA GLN A 100 -4.87 -13.46 19.41
C GLN A 100 -4.97 -12.42 18.29
N LEU A 101 -4.15 -12.56 17.24
CA LEU A 101 -4.45 -11.83 16.00
C LEU A 101 -5.66 -12.48 15.35
N GLU A 102 -6.76 -11.74 15.30
CA GLU A 102 -7.99 -12.17 14.65
C GLU A 102 -7.76 -12.38 13.15
N GLN A 103 -8.45 -13.35 12.56
CA GLN A 103 -8.42 -13.59 11.11
C GLN A 103 -9.53 -12.77 10.44
N ASN A 104 -9.44 -11.44 10.62
CA ASN A 104 -10.32 -10.45 10.03
C ASN A 104 -9.56 -9.55 9.03
N GLU A 105 -10.28 -8.76 8.22
CA GLU A 105 -9.70 -7.87 7.21
C GLU A 105 -8.72 -6.85 7.79
N ASP A 106 -9.06 -6.21 8.91
CA ASP A 106 -8.24 -5.16 9.52
C ASP A 106 -6.85 -5.67 9.95
N THR A 107 -6.85 -6.87 10.54
CA THR A 107 -5.64 -7.57 10.93
C THR A 107 -4.85 -8.01 9.69
N ALA A 108 -5.53 -8.49 8.64
CA ALA A 108 -4.87 -8.85 7.39
C ALA A 108 -4.19 -7.65 6.70
N LYS A 109 -4.84 -6.48 6.66
CA LYS A 109 -4.24 -5.23 6.19
C LYS A 109 -2.98 -4.89 6.98
N SER A 110 -3.08 -4.89 8.31
CA SER A 110 -1.96 -4.59 9.22
C SER A 110 -0.77 -5.54 9.01
N ILE A 111 -1.05 -6.84 8.90
CA ILE A 111 0.00 -7.85 8.69
C ILE A 111 0.62 -7.73 7.29
N THR A 112 -0.17 -7.41 6.26
CA THR A 112 0.34 -7.23 4.89
C THR A 112 1.35 -6.09 4.84
N VAL A 113 1.00 -4.94 5.43
CA VAL A 113 1.91 -3.78 5.53
C VAL A 113 3.16 -4.13 6.36
N PHE A 114 3.00 -4.87 7.46
CA PHE A 114 4.12 -5.34 8.26
C PHE A 114 5.07 -6.26 7.49
N LEU A 115 4.55 -7.25 6.77
CA LEU A 115 5.35 -8.20 5.97
C LEU A 115 6.00 -7.55 4.74
N GLY A 116 5.43 -6.46 4.24
CA GLY A 116 5.99 -5.65 3.16
C GLY A 116 7.13 -4.75 3.62
N PHE A 117 6.88 -3.92 4.63
CA PHE A 117 7.76 -2.81 5.00
C PHE A 117 8.61 -3.06 6.24
N PHE A 118 8.11 -3.84 7.18
CA PHE A 118 8.72 -4.02 8.50
C PHE A 118 9.29 -5.44 8.73
N TYR A 119 9.36 -6.26 7.68
CA TYR A 119 9.78 -7.67 7.76
C TYR A 119 11.17 -7.87 8.40
N LYS A 120 12.10 -6.91 8.24
CA LYS A 120 13.44 -6.95 8.86
C LYS A 120 13.36 -6.96 10.40
N ASN A 121 12.27 -6.46 10.98
CA ASN A 121 12.07 -6.46 12.43
C ASN A 121 11.84 -7.87 12.98
N LEU A 122 11.36 -8.83 12.17
CA LEU A 122 11.24 -10.25 12.56
C LEU A 122 12.61 -10.88 12.86
N ALA A 123 13.66 -10.48 12.13
CA ALA A 123 15.00 -11.08 12.25
C ALA A 123 15.74 -10.65 13.54
N LYS A 124 15.39 -9.49 14.12
CA LYS A 124 16.05 -8.94 15.32
C LYS A 124 15.76 -9.74 16.59
N LEU A 125 14.76 -10.63 16.59
CA LEU A 125 14.18 -11.20 17.81
C LEU A 125 14.17 -12.75 17.80
N ARG A 126 15.29 -13.35 17.39
CA ARG A 126 15.54 -14.79 17.13
C ARG A 126 15.18 -15.82 18.23
N ARG A 127 14.52 -15.48 19.33
CA ARG A 127 14.25 -16.45 20.41
C ARG A 127 12.79 -16.79 20.68
N SER A 128 11.79 -16.07 20.14
CA SER A 128 10.38 -16.35 20.50
C SER A 128 9.31 -15.93 19.49
N TYR A 129 9.66 -15.47 18.28
CA TYR A 129 8.68 -14.88 17.37
C TYR A 129 8.04 -15.88 16.40
N PRO A 130 6.74 -15.75 16.09
CA PRO A 130 6.09 -16.55 15.08
C PRO A 130 6.79 -16.33 13.74
N SER A 131 7.02 -17.43 13.02
CA SER A 131 7.63 -17.38 11.69
C SER A 131 6.84 -16.45 10.75
N GLU A 132 7.51 -15.89 9.75
CA GLU A 132 6.88 -15.12 8.66
C GLU A 132 5.65 -15.85 8.07
N ASN A 133 5.72 -17.19 7.98
CA ASN A 133 4.64 -18.03 7.50
C ASN A 133 3.37 -17.95 8.36
N ILE A 134 3.50 -17.77 9.68
CA ILE A 134 2.34 -17.64 10.57
C ILE A 134 1.61 -16.34 10.27
N TYR A 135 2.33 -15.22 10.20
CA TYR A 135 1.75 -13.93 9.81
C TYR A 135 1.11 -14.01 8.42
N TYR A 136 1.81 -14.59 7.44
CA TYR A 136 1.28 -14.78 6.10
C TYR A 136 -0.05 -15.54 6.11
N ASN A 137 -0.14 -16.65 6.86
CA ASN A 137 -1.37 -17.43 6.95
C ASN A 137 -2.51 -16.67 7.63
N ILE A 138 -2.23 -15.87 8.66
CA ILE A 138 -3.24 -15.04 9.32
C ILE A 138 -3.79 -14.00 8.33
N ALA A 139 -2.93 -13.30 7.61
CA ALA A 139 -3.35 -12.31 6.60
C ALA A 139 -4.14 -12.95 5.46
N LYS A 140 -3.65 -14.09 4.95
CA LYS A 140 -4.31 -14.85 3.89
C LYS A 140 -5.73 -15.24 4.30
N ASN A 141 -5.90 -15.79 5.49
CA ASN A 141 -7.20 -16.18 6.01
C ASN A 141 -8.09 -14.98 6.32
N GLY A 142 -7.52 -13.89 6.85
CA GLY A 142 -8.28 -12.67 7.12
C GLY A 142 -8.90 -12.07 5.86
N PHE A 143 -8.17 -12.00 4.76
CA PHE A 143 -8.76 -11.57 3.48
C PHE A 143 -9.79 -12.57 2.93
N LYS A 144 -9.51 -13.87 3.06
CA LYS A 144 -10.45 -14.91 2.62
C LYS A 144 -11.78 -14.86 3.39
N ASN A 145 -11.74 -14.57 4.69
CA ASN A 145 -12.90 -14.48 5.56
C ASN A 145 -13.68 -13.17 5.42
N SER A 146 -13.21 -12.23 4.59
CA SER A 146 -13.79 -10.89 4.43
C SER A 146 -14.08 -10.55 2.97
N ASP A 147 -14.42 -11.57 2.16
CA ASP A 147 -14.79 -11.43 0.75
C ASP A 147 -13.71 -10.74 -0.12
N LYS A 148 -12.45 -10.80 0.30
CA LYS A 148 -11.27 -10.33 -0.46
C LYS A 148 -10.44 -11.51 -0.94
N GLU A 149 -11.09 -12.49 -1.55
CA GLU A 149 -10.45 -13.75 -1.92
C GLU A 149 -9.35 -13.57 -2.98
N GLU A 150 -9.54 -12.65 -3.92
CA GLU A 150 -8.53 -12.27 -4.93
C GLU A 150 -7.23 -11.79 -4.26
N ILE A 151 -7.34 -10.88 -3.28
CA ILE A 151 -6.19 -10.41 -2.49
C ILE A 151 -5.52 -11.58 -1.75
N SER A 152 -6.31 -12.51 -1.21
CA SER A 152 -5.79 -13.70 -0.52
C SER A 152 -4.95 -14.59 -1.45
N TYR A 153 -5.37 -14.75 -2.71
CA TYR A 153 -4.63 -15.48 -3.73
C TYR A 153 -3.35 -14.75 -4.14
N HIS A 154 -3.41 -13.44 -4.31
CA HIS A 154 -2.29 -12.61 -4.80
C HIS A 154 -1.36 -12.10 -3.69
N LEU A 155 -1.67 -12.36 -2.41
CA LEU A 155 -0.98 -11.79 -1.24
C LEU A 155 0.55 -11.91 -1.30
N LYS A 156 1.05 -13.04 -1.79
CA LYS A 156 2.50 -13.27 -1.87
C LYS A 156 3.17 -12.30 -2.85
N ASP A 157 2.51 -11.98 -3.95
CA ASP A 157 3.03 -11.04 -4.94
C ASP A 157 2.92 -9.61 -4.44
N TRP A 158 1.83 -9.26 -3.75
CA TRP A 158 1.73 -7.98 -3.05
C TRP A 158 2.85 -7.77 -2.06
N ILE A 159 3.12 -8.74 -1.18
CA ILE A 159 4.24 -8.65 -0.23
C ILE A 159 5.58 -8.43 -0.95
N LYS A 160 5.81 -9.07 -2.11
CA LYS A 160 7.04 -8.83 -2.90
C LYS A 160 7.09 -7.39 -3.43
N VAL A 161 5.99 -6.89 -3.99
CA VAL A 161 5.91 -5.50 -4.47
C VAL A 161 6.22 -4.53 -3.33
N LEU A 162 5.60 -4.71 -2.15
CA LEU A 162 5.85 -3.86 -0.99
C LEU A 162 7.31 -3.91 -0.54
N ARG A 163 7.95 -5.07 -0.59
CA ARG A 163 9.38 -5.20 -0.27
C ARG A 163 10.29 -4.50 -1.28
N ILE A 164 9.93 -4.51 -2.56
CA ILE A 164 10.66 -3.76 -3.59
C ILE A 164 10.54 -2.27 -3.29
N ILE A 165 9.32 -1.76 -3.09
CA ILE A 165 9.07 -0.36 -2.71
C ILE A 165 9.87 0.02 -1.47
N ASN A 166 9.83 -0.81 -0.43
CA ASN A 166 10.57 -0.57 0.81
C ASN A 166 12.08 -0.42 0.60
N ASN A 167 12.67 -1.25 -0.26
CA ASN A 167 14.12 -1.25 -0.46
C ASN A 167 14.60 -0.21 -1.47
N GLU A 168 13.76 0.22 -2.41
CA GLU A 168 14.14 1.17 -3.46
C GLU A 168 13.73 2.61 -3.15
N VAL A 169 12.72 2.82 -2.29
CA VAL A 169 12.10 4.16 -2.12
C VAL A 169 12.07 4.64 -0.67
N TRP A 170 11.90 3.75 0.31
CA TRP A 170 11.71 4.11 1.72
C TRP A 170 12.94 3.88 2.62
N PHE A 171 14.08 3.47 2.05
CA PHE A 171 15.32 3.21 2.78
C PHE A 171 16.46 4.14 2.38
#